data_AF-A0A158KZR7-F1
#
_entry.id   AF-A0A158KZR7-F1
#
_cell.length_a   1.000
_cell.length_b   1.000
_cell.length_c   1.000
_cell.angle_alpha   90.00
_cell.angle_beta   90.00
_cell.angle_gamma   90.00
#
_symmetry.space_group_name_H-M   'P 1'
#
loop_
_entity.id
_entity.type
_entity.pdbx_description
1 polymer ?
#
loop_
_entity_poly.entity_id
_entity_poly.type
_entity_poly.pdbx_seq_one_letter_code
_entity_poly.pdbx_strand_id
1 'polypeptide(L)'
;MDEAAKSAWCRANGVYPHELASWRQSATQALAEPEEARASPQQTQQDRRRIKELERELRRKDRALAETAALLVLSKKVAAIFSTGEDE
;
A
#
# COMPACT_ATOMS: atom_id res chain seq x y z
N MET A 1 -28.27 12.86 31.83
CA MET A 1 -28.88 14.20 31.86
C MET A 1 -30.24 14.07 31.20
N ASP A 2 -31.31 14.50 31.86
CA ASP A 2 -32.64 14.54 31.25
C ASP A 2 -32.70 15.60 30.12
N GLU A 3 -33.76 15.56 29.32
CA GLU A 3 -33.86 16.41 28.12
C GLU A 3 -34.05 17.90 28.45
N ALA A 4 -34.68 18.20 29.58
CA ALA A 4 -34.89 19.56 30.06
C ALA A 4 -33.58 20.21 30.51
N ALA A 5 -32.76 19.47 31.26
CA ALA A 5 -31.45 19.89 31.73
C ALA A 5 -30.46 20.08 30.56
N LYS A 6 -30.47 19.19 29.57
CA LYS A 6 -29.67 19.37 28.34
C LYS A 6 -30.07 20.64 27.59
N SER A 7 -31.37 20.88 27.44
CA SER A 7 -31.89 22.05 26.74
C SER A 7 -31.56 23.35 27.47
N ALA A 8 -31.66 23.36 28.80
CA ALA A 8 -31.27 24.50 29.63
C ALA A 8 -29.76 24.79 29.52
N TRP A 9 -28.94 23.74 29.56
CA TRP A 9 -27.49 23.86 29.39
C TRP A 9 -27.12 24.36 27.99
N CYS A 10 -27.74 23.84 26.94
CA CYS A 10 -27.56 24.28 25.55
C CYS A 10 -27.83 25.79 25.41
N ARG A 11 -28.93 26.29 25.98
CA ARG A 11 -29.25 27.73 26.00
C ARG A 11 -28.22 28.55 26.79
N ALA A 12 -27.78 28.07 27.94
CA ALA A 12 -26.80 28.76 28.77
C ALA A 12 -25.42 28.85 28.11
N ASN A 13 -25.07 27.89 27.24
CA ASN A 13 -23.78 27.82 26.56
C ASN A 13 -23.84 28.29 25.10
N GLY A 14 -25.00 28.73 24.61
CA GLY A 14 -25.17 29.23 23.24
C GLY A 14 -25.01 28.16 22.15
N VAL A 15 -25.30 26.90 22.47
CA VAL A 15 -25.17 25.75 21.55
C VAL A 15 -26.55 25.17 21.27
N TYR A 16 -26.84 24.77 20.03
CA TYR A 16 -28.09 24.07 19.74
C TYR A 16 -27.99 22.57 20.09
N PRO A 17 -29.08 21.93 20.56
CA PRO A 17 -29.05 20.50 20.91
C PRO A 17 -28.59 19.59 19.76
N HIS A 18 -28.90 19.94 18.51
CA HIS A 18 -28.49 19.18 17.33
C HIS A 18 -26.97 19.30 17.06
N GLU A 19 -26.37 20.46 17.31
CA GLU A 19 -24.91 20.67 17.21
C GLU A 19 -24.18 19.87 18.27
N LEU A 20 -24.69 19.88 19.51
CA LEU A 20 -24.12 19.08 20.60
C LEU A 20 -24.17 17.58 20.28
N ALA A 21 -25.29 17.10 19.71
CA ALA A 21 -25.42 15.71 19.28
C ALA A 21 -24.44 15.39 18.14
N SER A 22 -24.30 16.28 17.17
CA SER A 22 -23.35 16.13 16.06
C SER A 22 -21.90 16.08 16.57
N TRP A 23 -21.48 17.00 17.43
CA TRP A 23 -20.13 17.00 18.00
C TRP A 23 -19.85 15.75 18.81
N ARG A 24 -20.82 15.29 19.60
CA ARG A 24 -20.69 14.02 20.34
C ARG A 24 -20.51 12.84 19.38
N GLN A 25 -21.28 12.79 18.30
CA GLN A 25 -21.16 11.73 17.30
C GLN A 25 -19.79 11.78 16.61
N SER A 26 -19.37 12.95 16.15
CA SER A 26 -18.06 13.13 15.50
C SER A 26 -16.89 12.80 16.44
N ALA A 27 -16.95 13.23 17.71
CA ALA A 27 -15.95 12.88 18.70
C ALA A 27 -15.93 11.37 18.97
N THR A 28 -17.10 10.73 19.04
CA THR A 28 -17.20 9.27 19.22
C THR A 28 -16.62 8.52 18.01
N GLN A 29 -16.88 8.99 16.79
CA GLN A 29 -16.33 8.39 15.57
C GLN A 29 -14.83 8.62 15.41
N ALA A 30 -14.32 9.78 15.81
CA ALA A 30 -12.89 10.08 15.76
C ALA A 30 -12.09 9.33 16.84
N LEU A 31 -12.72 9.04 17.98
CA LEU A 31 -12.13 8.25 19.07
C LEU A 31 -12.40 6.76 18.97
N ALA A 32 -13.37 6.34 18.15
CA ALA A 32 -13.47 4.95 17.76
C ALA A 32 -12.13 4.61 17.10
N GLU A 33 -11.47 3.57 17.60
CA GLU A 33 -10.38 2.97 16.84
C GLU A 33 -10.92 2.77 15.42
N PRO A 34 -10.20 3.21 14.37
CA PRO A 34 -10.64 2.93 13.02
C PRO A 34 -10.94 1.44 13.02
N GLU A 35 -12.22 1.06 12.81
CA GLU A 35 -12.59 -0.34 12.72
C GLU A 35 -11.51 -0.93 11.86
N GLU A 36 -10.68 -1.76 12.46
CA GLU A 36 -9.42 -2.10 11.86
C GLU A 36 -9.82 -2.77 10.56
N ALA A 37 -9.71 -2.03 9.46
CA ALA A 37 -9.73 -2.55 8.11
C ALA A 37 -8.46 -3.38 7.89
N ARG A 38 -7.94 -4.00 8.96
CA ARG A 38 -7.12 -5.18 8.95
C ARG A 38 -7.88 -6.15 8.07
N ALA A 39 -7.32 -6.32 6.88
CA ALA A 39 -7.67 -7.38 5.98
C ALA A 39 -7.84 -8.66 6.79
N SER A 40 -8.94 -9.37 6.57
CA SER A 40 -9.22 -10.62 7.27
C SER A 40 -8.00 -11.55 7.21
N PRO A 41 -7.80 -12.46 8.18
CA PRO A 41 -6.69 -13.41 8.13
C PRO A 41 -6.59 -14.17 6.80
N GLN A 42 -7.74 -14.42 6.16
CA GLN A 42 -7.82 -15.04 4.83
C GLN A 42 -7.27 -14.13 3.71
N GLN A 43 -7.68 -12.85 3.68
CA GLN A 43 -7.14 -11.87 2.73
C GLN A 43 -5.63 -11.72 2.90
N THR A 44 -5.16 -11.57 4.15
CA THR A 44 -3.73 -11.49 4.47
C THR A 44 -2.97 -12.75 4.00
N GLN A 45 -3.56 -13.94 4.15
CA GLN A 45 -2.94 -15.18 3.67
C GLN A 45 -2.88 -15.25 2.14
N GLN A 46 -3.95 -14.82 1.46
CA GLN A 46 -4.02 -14.76 -0.01
C GLN A 46 -2.98 -13.79 -0.55
N ASP A 47 -2.87 -12.59 0.03
CA ASP A 47 -1.89 -11.58 -0.35
C ASP A 47 -0.46 -12.10 -0.17
N ARG A 48 -0.16 -12.75 0.95
CA ARG A 48 1.15 -13.37 1.19
C ARG A 48 1.51 -14.44 0.16
N ARG A 49 0.53 -15.25 -0.29
CA ARG A 49 0.76 -16.24 -1.35
C ARG A 49 1.05 -15.54 -2.67
N ARG A 50 0.26 -14.52 -3.01
CA ARG A 50 0.42 -13.75 -4.24
C ARG A 50 1.78 -13.04 -4.29
N ILE A 51 2.21 -12.43 -3.19
CA ILE A 51 3.53 -11.80 -3.06
C ILE A 51 4.63 -12.82 -3.36
N LYS A 52 4.61 -14.00 -2.72
CA LYS A 52 5.62 -15.05 -2.94
C LYS A 52 5.67 -15.55 -4.38
N GLU A 53 4.52 -15.68 -5.03
CA GLU A 53 4.43 -16.06 -6.44
C GLU A 53 5.07 -15.00 -7.34
N LEU A 54 4.71 -13.73 -7.13
CA LEU A 54 5.25 -12.61 -7.88
C LEU A 54 6.76 -12.46 -7.69
N GLU A 55 7.26 -12.60 -6.46
CA GLU A 55 8.70 -12.57 -6.17
C GLU A 55 9.46 -13.73 -6.83
N ARG A 56 8.84 -14.91 -6.96
CA ARG A 56 9.44 -16.05 -7.66
C ARG A 56 9.48 -15.82 -9.17
N GLU A 57 8.41 -15.28 -9.73
CA GLU A 57 8.33 -14.95 -11.14
C GLU A 57 9.34 -13.85 -11.51
N LEU A 58 9.43 -12.81 -10.68
CA LEU A 58 10.39 -11.72 -10.83
C LEU A 58 11.82 -12.26 -10.86
N ARG A 59 12.22 -13.06 -9.87
CA ARG A 59 13.56 -13.68 -9.83
C ARG A 59 13.89 -14.54 -11.06
N ARG A 60 12.90 -15.26 -11.61
CA ARG A 60 13.10 -16.06 -12.83
C ARG A 60 13.32 -15.17 -14.05
N LYS A 61 12.53 -14.10 -14.18
CA LYS A 61 12.67 -13.12 -15.26
C LYS A 61 14.00 -12.39 -15.17
N ASP A 62 14.39 -11.95 -13.97
CA ASP A 62 15.68 -11.28 -13.75
C ASP A 62 16.87 -12.19 -14.09
N ARG A 63 16.79 -13.48 -13.75
CA ARG A 63 17.82 -14.45 -14.15
C ARG A 63 17.91 -14.63 -15.67
N ALA A 64 16.79 -14.82 -16.34
CA ALA A 64 16.76 -14.95 -17.80
C ALA A 64 17.26 -13.67 -18.49
N LEU A 65 16.91 -12.50 -17.94
CA LEU A 65 17.40 -11.21 -18.41
C LEU A 65 18.91 -11.07 -18.22
N ALA A 66 19.44 -11.47 -17.06
CA ALA A 66 20.88 -11.47 -16.78
C ALA A 66 21.66 -12.42 -17.70
N GLU A 67 21.13 -13.63 -17.94
CA GLU A 67 21.72 -14.59 -18.88
C GLU A 67 21.76 -14.01 -20.30
N THR A 68 20.67 -13.37 -20.75
CA THR A 68 20.61 -12.71 -22.07
C THR A 68 21.61 -11.56 -22.17
N ALA A 69 21.72 -10.73 -21.14
CA ALA A 69 22.68 -9.63 -21.08
C ALA A 69 24.13 -10.15 -21.13
N ALA A 70 24.42 -11.24 -20.41
CA ALA A 70 25.74 -11.87 -20.42
C ALA A 70 26.11 -12.41 -21.82
N LEU A 71 25.16 -13.08 -22.49
CA LEU A 71 25.36 -13.56 -23.87
C LEU A 71 25.61 -12.40 -24.85
N LEU A 72 24.87 -11.30 -24.72
CA LEU A 72 25.07 -10.12 -25.56
C LEU A 72 26.45 -9.50 -25.34
N VAL A 73 26.88 -9.38 -24.08
CA VAL A 73 28.22 -8.88 -23.74
C VAL A 73 29.30 -9.79 -24.30
N LEU A 74 29.15 -11.12 -24.17
CA LEU A 74 30.09 -12.08 -24.72
C LEU A 74 30.17 -11.98 -26.25
N SER A 75 29.03 -11.92 -26.94
CA SER A 75 28.97 -11.75 -28.40
C SER A 75 29.71 -10.50 -28.85
N LYS A 76 29.51 -9.36 -28.17
CA LYS A 76 30.24 -8.11 -28.46
C LYS A 76 31.75 -8.25 -28.25
N LYS A 77 32.18 -8.92 -27.18
CA LYS A 77 33.61 -9.15 -26.89
C LYS A 77 34.26 -10.04 -27.95
N VAL A 78 33.58 -11.12 -28.35
CA VAL A 78 34.04 -12.02 -29.41
C VAL A 78 34.18 -11.23 -30.72
N ALA A 79 33.13 -10.50 -31.12
CA ALA A 79 33.18 -9.66 -32.31
C ALA A 79 34.38 -8.71 -32.28
N ALA A 80 34.62 -8.00 -31.17
CA ALA A 80 35.74 -7.08 -31.03
C ALA A 80 37.13 -7.75 -31.14
N ILE A 81 37.29 -9.01 -30.72
CA ILE A 81 38.55 -9.76 -30.83
C ILE A 81 38.82 -10.18 -32.28
N PHE A 82 37.77 -10.57 -33.00
CA PHE A 82 37.89 -11.10 -34.36
C PHE A 82 37.74 -10.03 -35.46
N SER A 83 37.12 -8.89 -35.17
CA SER A 83 37.00 -7.74 -36.09
C SER A 83 38.23 -6.83 -36.08
N THR A 84 39.17 -7.01 -35.15
CA THR A 84 40.48 -6.30 -35.14
C THR A 84 41.42 -6.69 -36.29
N GLY A 85 40.99 -7.51 -37.24
CA GLY A 85 41.78 -7.94 -38.40
C GLY A 85 41.18 -7.59 -39.78
N GLU A 86 40.12 -6.79 -39.84
CA GLU A 86 39.52 -6.35 -41.12
C GLU A 86 39.87 -4.89 -41.51
N ASP A 87 40.68 -4.21 -40.69
CA ASP A 87 41.15 -2.83 -40.92
C ASP A 87 42.67 -2.72 -41.26
N GLU A 88 43.32 -3.82 -41.66
CA GLU A 88 44.65 -3.81 -42.32
C GLU A 88 44.67 -4.58 -43.65
#